data_AF-A0A0D2HZP1-F1
#
_entry.id   AF-A0A0D2HZP1-F1
#
_cell.length_a   1.000
_cell.length_b   1.000
_cell.length_c   1.000
_cell.angle_alpha   90.00
_cell.angle_beta   90.00
_cell.angle_gamma   90.00
#
_symmetry.space_group_name_H-M   'P 1'
#
loop_
_entity.id
_entity.type
_entity.pdbx_description
1 polymer ?
#
loop_
_entity_poly.entity_id
_entity_poly.type
_entity_poly.pdbx_seq_one_letter_code
_entity_poly.pdbx_strand_id
1 'polypeptide(L)'
;MAFFFVVGTKDFTSPLKGYEGVTAQCHNCGNWSAHPIQSWDWFTFCFVPVIPLGRRHQDLACSICRFRQDMRNRPDVGSMQGQGPMMPPPGPPQGWGGPPPGQGPNYK
;
A
#
# COMPACT_ATOMS: atom_id res chain seq x y z
N MET A 1 37.25 9.75 -30.92
CA MET A 1 36.88 8.91 -29.76
C MET A 1 35.44 9.23 -29.41
N ALA A 2 34.55 8.23 -29.47
CA ALA A 2 33.17 8.37 -29.03
C ALA A 2 33.04 7.71 -27.65
N PHE A 3 32.67 8.47 -26.64
CA PHE A 3 32.34 7.93 -25.32
C PHE A 3 30.83 7.67 -25.28
N PHE A 4 30.46 6.39 -25.19
CA PHE A 4 29.07 6.00 -25.00
C PHE A 4 28.73 6.11 -23.51
N PHE A 5 28.02 7.17 -23.14
CA PHE A 5 27.52 7.33 -21.78
C PHE A 5 26.10 6.76 -21.70
N VAL A 6 25.91 5.72 -20.89
CA VAL A 6 24.59 5.19 -20.58
C VAL A 6 24.02 5.99 -19.42
N VAL A 7 22.94 6.73 -19.68
CA VAL A 7 22.18 7.46 -18.67
C VAL A 7 20.85 6.77 -18.43
N GLY A 8 20.44 6.69 -17.17
CA GLY A 8 19.17 6.07 -16.77
C GLY A 8 18.76 6.48 -15.37
N THR A 9 17.59 6.03 -14.92
CA THR A 9 17.10 6.25 -13.55
C THR A 9 16.97 4.91 -12.81
N LYS A 10 17.25 4.92 -11.51
CA LYS A 10 17.02 3.78 -10.62
C LYS A 10 16.15 4.21 -9.45
N ASP A 11 15.08 3.46 -9.23
CA ASP A 11 14.13 3.74 -8.16
C ASP A 11 14.50 2.88 -6.95
N PHE A 12 14.90 3.52 -5.85
CA PHE A 12 15.14 2.83 -4.59
C PHE A 12 13.89 2.90 -3.74
N THR A 13 13.31 1.73 -3.44
CA THR A 13 12.14 1.63 -2.57
C THR A 13 12.51 1.07 -1.22
N SER A 14 12.04 1.72 -0.16
CA SER A 14 12.14 1.25 1.23
C SER A 14 10.75 1.26 1.89
N PRO A 15 10.50 0.44 2.91
CA PRO A 15 9.25 0.53 3.68
C PRO A 15 9.14 1.89 4.38
N LEU A 16 7.93 2.45 4.41
CA LEU A 16 7.71 3.78 5.00
C LEU A 16 7.77 3.71 6.53
N LYS A 17 8.73 4.44 7.12
CA LYS A 17 8.91 4.49 8.59
C LYS A 17 7.65 5.04 9.28
N GLY A 18 7.18 4.37 10.33
CA GLY A 18 5.99 4.76 11.09
C GLY A 18 4.66 4.24 10.54
N TYR A 19 4.69 3.47 9.44
CA TYR A 19 3.53 2.79 8.86
C TYR A 19 3.72 1.25 8.88
N GLU A 20 4.48 0.75 9.84
CA GLU A 20 4.73 -0.68 9.97
C GLU A 20 3.43 -1.41 10.32
N GLY A 21 3.09 -2.43 9.53
CA GLY A 21 1.83 -3.18 9.69
C GLY A 21 0.58 -2.47 9.15
N VAL A 22 0.72 -1.27 8.57
CA VAL A 22 -0.40 -0.61 7.90
C VAL A 22 -0.65 -1.28 6.56
N THR A 23 -1.85 -1.85 6.40
CA THR A 23 -2.35 -2.35 5.12
C THR A 23 -3.59 -1.59 4.73
N ALA A 24 -3.71 -1.29 3.45
CA ALA A 24 -4.88 -0.61 2.91
C ALA A 24 -5.46 -1.37 1.72
N GLN A 25 -6.71 -1.03 1.41
CA GLN A 25 -7.38 -1.52 0.24
C GLN A 25 -6.73 -0.98 -1.05
N CYS A 26 -6.39 -1.84 -1.99
CA CYS A 26 -5.93 -1.44 -3.31
C CYS A 26 -7.13 -1.02 -4.19
N HIS A 27 -7.09 0.14 -4.85
CA HIS A 27 -8.18 0.55 -5.75
C HIS A 27 -8.17 -0.16 -7.12
N ASN A 28 -7.12 -0.92 -7.45
CA ASN A 28 -7.07 -1.69 -8.69
C ASN A 28 -7.67 -3.09 -8.51
N CYS A 29 -7.29 -3.83 -7.46
CA CYS A 29 -7.76 -5.20 -7.23
C CYS A 29 -8.76 -5.34 -6.07
N GLY A 30 -9.03 -4.28 -5.31
CA GLY A 30 -9.96 -4.29 -4.19
C GLY A 30 -9.47 -5.03 -2.93
N ASN A 31 -8.31 -5.69 -2.96
CA ASN A 31 -7.79 -6.45 -1.82
C ASN A 31 -7.00 -5.59 -0.82
N TRP A 32 -7.02 -5.98 0.45
CA TRP A 32 -6.28 -5.36 1.56
C TRP A 32 -4.84 -5.84 1.61
N SER A 33 -4.06 -5.48 0.60
CA SER A 33 -2.66 -5.91 0.47
C SER A 33 -1.74 -4.81 -0.04
N ALA A 34 -2.24 -3.56 -0.03
CA ALA A 34 -1.41 -2.40 -0.32
C ALA A 34 -0.68 -1.96 0.95
N HIS A 35 0.63 -1.76 0.84
CA HIS A 35 1.47 -1.30 1.92
C HIS A 35 2.19 -0.01 1.49
N PRO A 36 2.40 0.93 2.43
CA PRO A 36 3.08 2.17 2.14
C PRO A 36 4.59 1.96 2.02
N ILE A 37 5.16 2.52 0.96
CA ILE A 37 6.58 2.50 0.63
C ILE A 37 7.07 3.93 0.40
N GLN A 38 8.35 4.14 0.66
CA GLN A 38 9.08 5.34 0.29
C GLN A 38 9.93 5.02 -0.95
N SER A 39 9.70 5.72 -2.04
CA SER A 39 10.47 5.63 -3.29
C SER A 39 11.40 6.84 -3.41
N TRP A 40 12.61 6.62 -3.92
CA TRP A 40 13.56 7.69 -4.20
C TRP A 40 14.31 7.40 -5.48
N ASP A 41 14.22 8.32 -6.42
CA ASP A 41 14.77 8.16 -7.76
C ASP A 41 16.22 8.67 -7.78
N TRP A 42 17.10 7.91 -8.42
CA TRP A 42 18.51 8.25 -8.57
C TRP A 42 18.88 8.29 -10.04
N PHE A 43 19.54 9.38 -10.44
CA PHE A 43 20.18 9.47 -11.73
C PHE A 43 21.40 8.55 -11.74
N THR A 44 21.40 7.62 -12.69
CA THR A 44 22.51 6.73 -12.93
C THR A 44 23.28 7.20 -14.15
N PHE A 45 24.61 7.26 -13.99
CA PHE A 45 25.55 7.51 -15.07
C PHE A 45 26.47 6.29 -15.16
N CYS A 46 26.53 5.65 -16.32
CA CYS A 46 27.24 4.39 -16.52
C CYS A 46 26.86 3.34 -15.45
N PHE A 47 25.56 3.17 -15.21
CA PHE A 47 24.96 2.21 -14.25
C PHE A 47 25.22 2.47 -12.75
N VAL A 48 26.08 3.43 -12.41
CA VAL A 48 26.32 3.86 -11.03
C VAL A 48 25.30 4.96 -10.70
N PRO A 49 24.48 4.83 -9.64
CA PRO A 49 23.64 5.92 -9.16
C PRO A 49 24.53 7.02 -8.57
N VAL A 50 24.58 8.19 -9.20
CA VAL A 50 25.49 9.29 -8.83
C VAL A 50 24.77 10.42 -8.12
N ILE A 51 23.59 10.80 -8.60
CA ILE A 51 22.87 11.98 -8.09
C ILE A 51 21.43 11.60 -7.77
N PRO A 52 20.93 11.88 -6.56
CA PRO A 52 19.52 11.68 -6.26
C PRO A 52 18.65 12.68 -7.05
N LEU A 53 17.68 12.16 -7.79
CA LEU A 53 16.70 12.96 -8.51
C LEU A 53 15.56 13.32 -7.56
N GLY A 54 15.72 14.44 -6.87
CA GLY A 54 14.63 15.09 -6.16
C GLY A 54 14.28 14.49 -4.79
N ARG A 55 13.00 14.67 -4.42
CA ARG A 55 12.47 14.38 -3.09
C ARG A 55 12.02 12.92 -3.01
N ARG A 56 11.98 12.39 -1.79
CA ARG A 56 11.41 11.07 -1.56
C ARG A 56 9.90 11.13 -1.77
N HIS A 57 9.40 10.18 -2.55
CA HIS A 57 7.99 10.00 -2.81
C HIS A 57 7.42 8.97 -1.84
N GLN A 58 6.15 9.15 -1.46
CA GLN A 58 5.42 8.23 -0.60
C GLN A 58 4.32 7.60 -1.45
N ASP A 59 4.45 6.30 -1.67
CA ASP A 59 3.53 5.57 -2.52
C ASP A 59 2.93 4.40 -1.75
N LEU A 60 1.71 3.99 -2.12
CA LEU A 60 1.15 2.69 -1.77
C LEU A 60 1.45 1.69 -2.87
N ALA A 61 2.08 0.58 -2.51
CA ALA A 61 2.33 -0.54 -3.42
C ALA A 61 1.49 -1.76 -3.03
N CYS A 62 0.72 -2.30 -3.98
CA CYS A 62 0.05 -3.58 -3.78
C CYS A 62 1.01 -4.75 -3.99
N SER A 63 1.08 -5.68 -3.04
CA SER A 63 1.90 -6.90 -3.19
C SER A 63 1.36 -7.87 -4.24
N ILE A 64 0.06 -7.79 -4.57
CA ILE A 64 -0.63 -8.71 -5.48
C ILE A 64 -0.56 -8.22 -6.92
N CYS A 65 -1.20 -7.08 -7.22
CA CYS A 65 -1.29 -6.56 -8.58
C CYS A 65 -0.16 -5.60 -8.95
N ARG A 66 0.77 -5.33 -8.03
CA ARG A 66 1.90 -4.39 -8.21
C ARG A 66 1.51 -2.97 -8.61
N PHE A 67 0.23 -2.61 -8.46
CA PHE A 67 -0.24 -1.26 -8.69
C PHE A 67 0.35 -0.31 -7.65
N ARG A 68 0.83 0.85 -8.13
CA ARG A 68 1.39 1.92 -7.30
C ARG A 68 0.47 3.13 -7.33
N GLN A 69 0.22 3.70 -6.16
CA GLN A 69 -0.61 4.89 -5.99
C GLN A 69 0.15 5.92 -5.17
N ASP A 70 0.09 7.19 -5.56
CA ASP A 70 0.62 8.26 -4.71
C ASP A 70 -0.21 8.35 -3.42
N MET A 71 0.47 8.41 -2.27
CA MET A 71 -0.15 8.48 -0.95
C MET A 71 -0.99 9.75 -0.77
N ARG A 72 -0.71 10.82 -1.52
CA ARG A 72 -1.53 12.05 -1.54
C ARG A 72 -2.98 11.81 -1.98
N ASN A 73 -3.20 10.82 -2.84
CA ASN A 73 -4.53 10.44 -3.31
C ASN A 73 -5.23 9.46 -2.36
N ARG A 74 -4.58 9.11 -1.24
CA ARG A 74 -5.03 8.13 -0.23
C ARG A 74 -4.98 8.72 1.18
N PRO A 75 -5.80 9.74 1.46
CA PRO A 75 -5.84 10.37 2.79
C PRO A 75 -6.28 9.39 3.89
N ASP A 76 -7.01 8.32 3.52
CA ASP A 76 -7.42 7.23 4.41
C ASP A 76 -6.22 6.52 5.04
N VAL A 77 -5.14 6.33 4.28
CA VAL A 77 -3.92 5.70 4.80
C VAL A 77 -3.04 6.74 5.46
N GLY A 78 -3.00 7.97 4.96
CA GLY A 78 -2.20 9.06 5.56
C GLY A 78 -2.53 9.33 7.03
N SER A 79 -3.79 9.13 7.45
CA SER A 79 -4.21 9.23 8.86
C SER A 79 -3.75 8.08 9.76
N MET A 80 -3.26 6.97 9.19
CA MET A 80 -2.84 5.78 9.95
C MET A 80 -1.39 5.85 10.43
N GLN A 81 -0.69 6.98 10.21
CA GLN A 81 0.67 7.18 10.69
C GLN A 81 0.75 7.01 12.22
N GLY A 82 1.47 5.99 12.69
CA GLY A 82 1.61 5.70 14.12
C GLY A 82 0.39 5.04 14.78
N GLN A 83 -0.69 4.76 14.04
CA GLN A 83 -1.72 3.85 14.50
C GLN A 83 -1.22 2.44 14.17
N GLY A 84 -0.94 1.65 15.21
CA GLY A 84 -0.54 0.25 15.07
C GLY A 84 -1.48 -0.53 14.14
N PRO A 85 -1.09 -1.72 13.66
CA PRO A 85 -1.69 -2.41 12.52
C PRO A 85 -3.22 -2.30 12.53
N MET A 86 -3.76 -1.43 11.68
CA MET A 86 -5.20 -1.35 11.47
C MET A 86 -5.59 -2.67 10.83
N MET A 87 -6.22 -3.54 11.62
CA MET A 87 -6.92 -4.68 11.09
C MET A 87 -7.92 -4.15 10.04
N PRO A 88 -8.04 -4.81 8.88
CA PRO A 88 -9.02 -4.41 7.89
C PRO A 88 -10.39 -4.31 8.58
N PRO A 89 -11.18 -3.26 8.29
CA PRO A 89 -12.52 -3.13 8.85
C PRO A 89 -13.25 -4.45 8.58
N PRO A 90 -13.87 -5.07 9.61
CA PRO A 90 -14.58 -6.31 9.42
C PRO A 90 -15.59 -6.08 8.31
N GLY A 91 -15.38 -6.76 7.18
CA GLY A 91 -16.34 -6.75 6.09
C GLY A 91 -17.72 -7.11 6.62
N PRO A 92 -18.80 -6.69 5.95
CA PRO A 92 -20.15 -7.05 6.36
C PRO A 92 -20.18 -8.57 6.59
N PRO A 93 -20.67 -9.06 7.74
CA PRO A 93 -20.53 -10.46 8.12
C PRO A 93 -21.12 -11.34 7.01
N GLN A 94 -20.23 -12.01 6.28
CA GLN A 94 -20.61 -12.96 5.26
C GLN A 94 -21.26 -14.14 5.98
N GLY A 95 -22.57 -14.22 5.81
CA GLY A 95 -23.45 -15.18 6.46
C GLY A 95 -22.93 -16.61 6.31
N TRP A 96 -22.56 -17.19 7.45
CA TRP A 96 -22.65 -18.62 7.68
C TRP A 96 -23.93 -18.86 8.49
N GLY A 97 -24.80 -19.69 7.92
CA GLY A 97 -26.20 -19.83 8.31
C GLY A 97 -26.43 -19.98 9.82
N GLY A 98 -27.06 -18.96 10.41
CA GLY A 98 -27.77 -19.07 11.67
C GLY A 98 -29.24 -19.36 11.38
N PRO A 99 -29.91 -20.24 12.15
CA PRO A 99 -31.33 -20.51 11.97
C PRO A 99 -32.15 -19.23 12.26
N PRO A 100 -33.29 -19.02 11.58
CA PRO A 100 -34.09 -17.81 11.75
C PRO A 100 -34.64 -17.71 13.19
N PRO A 101 -34.63 -16.51 13.81
CA PRO A 101 -35.23 -16.31 15.12
C PRO A 101 -36.74 -16.26 14.97
N GLY A 102 -37.42 -17.35 15.33
CA GLY A 102 -38.87 -17.44 15.25
C GLY A 102 -39.45 -18.44 16.24
N GLN A 103 -40.28 -17.90 17.14
CA GLN A 103 -41.30 -18.59 17.96
C GLN A 103 -40.81 -19.27 19.25
N GLY A 104 -40.89 -18.51 20.35
CA GLY A 104 -40.96 -19.09 21.68
C GLY A 104 -42.27 -19.87 21.87
N PRO A 105 -42.27 -21.00 22.59
CA PRO A 105 -43.47 -21.80 22.81
C PRO A 105 -44.43 -21.10 23.78
N ASN A 106 -45.64 -20.80 23.30
CA ASN A 106 -46.77 -20.38 24.11
C ASN A 106 -47.42 -21.65 24.69
N TYR A 107 -47.19 -21.92 25.99
CA TYR A 107 -47.94 -22.95 26.71
C TYR A 107 -49.30 -22.37 27.11
N LYS A 108 -50.38 -22.98 26.63
CA LYS A 108 -51.72 -22.90 27.22
C LYS A 108 -51.94 -24.10 28.12
#